data_AF-A0A8H4L5W4-F1
#
_entry.id   AF-A0A8H4L5W4-F1
#
_cell.length_a   1.000
_cell.length_b   1.000
_cell.length_c   1.000
_cell.angle_alpha   90.00
_cell.angle_beta   90.00
_cell.angle_gamma   90.00
#
_symmetry.space_group_name_H-M   'P 1'
#
loop_
_entity.id
_entity.type
_entity.pdbx_description
1 polymer ?
#
loop_
_entity_poly.entity_id
_entity_poly.type
_entity_poly.pdbx_seq_one_letter_code
_entity_poly.pdbx_strand_id
1 'polypeptide(L)'
;MARAKCRAALACAATLLSILLPSAVAQGVPRLRVLPLGDSITKGSGSSHGNGYRGYLRDKLVAYVSDSDTAAVDMVGSLKNGNMADNDHEGHSGEYLREINEYWKLSIQSRPNVVLIHAGTNNMDKEVDLDSAPELMKDIVNGVMENAPEAVVLVAPVIWANDTRMNANTDNFNKEIDSMIKAMQEDNYRILEVPIDIGLSDLSDRKHPNNAGYQKMANAWFNGIEDAFDRGWLEDPIALAKEDVPGVGLGITTGSGDTGCQEGTWESVGTIMSPTGFGKRENLILADLNNDGIADYIMPEDDGAVRAWINGGKPNEWTSVGEINPPWKNVTGNMVRMADVDNDGRADLIALYSNGAARVWKNTEDGDGLKFVALDPKWSSGLESREKIRFEDLDGDGYADYVILYSGGAVKWARNTGNNGKDPDKDNWEAAKTVAPGPSNMPANAARLYDLDGDKKSDYVIVYSGGAVKALRNTGNLNDISSDTNGERNWEDLGTIAPGVSGVTGEMIRFADMDGDGLADFLAVDPDGSIRMWRNTGGCLT
;
A
#
# COMPACT_ATOMS: atom_id res chain seq x y z
N MET A 1 -67.56 -34.95 78.08
CA MET A 1 -68.44 -33.99 77.38
C MET A 1 -67.56 -32.99 76.62
N ALA A 2 -68.01 -32.62 75.41
CA ALA A 2 -67.45 -31.71 74.39
C ALA A 2 -66.55 -30.54 74.89
N ARG A 3 -65.52 -30.07 74.18
CA ARG A 3 -65.38 -29.33 72.89
C ARG A 3 -63.86 -29.03 72.73
N ALA A 4 -63.20 -28.68 71.63
CA ALA A 4 -63.45 -28.52 70.20
C ALA A 4 -62.07 -28.43 69.49
N LYS A 5 -62.10 -28.50 68.16
CA LYS A 5 -61.02 -28.64 67.17
C LYS A 5 -60.09 -27.42 67.04
N CYS A 6 -58.86 -27.67 66.56
CA CYS A 6 -58.28 -26.88 65.46
C CYS A 6 -57.31 -27.73 64.62
N ARG A 7 -57.47 -27.66 63.30
CA ARG A 7 -56.74 -28.40 62.26
C ARG A 7 -55.54 -27.58 61.76
N ALA A 8 -54.44 -28.25 61.44
CA ALA A 8 -53.50 -27.79 60.43
C ALA A 8 -53.18 -28.98 59.51
N ALA A 9 -53.44 -28.81 58.21
CA ALA A 9 -53.07 -29.75 57.16
C ALA A 9 -52.19 -28.98 56.17
N LEU A 10 -50.95 -29.42 55.98
CA LEU A 10 -50.07 -28.96 54.92
C LEU A 10 -50.19 -29.92 53.74
N ALA A 11 -50.59 -29.41 52.57
CA ALA A 11 -50.57 -30.12 51.31
C ALA A 11 -49.24 -29.82 50.59
N CYS A 12 -48.49 -30.86 50.22
CA CYS A 12 -47.41 -30.75 49.23
C CYS A 12 -48.00 -31.05 47.85
N ALA A 13 -47.93 -30.08 46.94
CA ALA A 13 -48.16 -30.27 45.52
C ALA A 13 -46.78 -30.29 44.83
N ALA A 14 -46.46 -31.39 44.15
CA ALA A 14 -45.28 -31.51 43.30
C ALA A 14 -45.62 -30.97 41.90
N THR A 15 -44.96 -29.89 41.49
CA THR A 15 -44.94 -29.41 40.11
C THR A 15 -43.75 -30.02 39.37
N LEU A 16 -44.03 -30.84 38.35
CA LEU A 16 -43.03 -31.20 37.32
C LEU A 16 -42.69 -29.96 36.50
N LEU A 17 -41.42 -29.54 36.55
CA LEU A 17 -40.87 -28.52 35.66
C LEU A 17 -40.21 -29.25 34.48
N SER A 18 -40.85 -29.22 33.31
CA SER A 18 -40.26 -29.69 32.06
C SER A 18 -39.19 -28.70 31.62
N ILE A 19 -37.92 -29.06 31.78
CA ILE A 19 -36.79 -28.28 31.25
C ILE A 19 -36.76 -28.49 29.73
N LEU A 20 -37.22 -27.50 28.98
CA LEU A 20 -36.91 -27.36 27.56
C LEU A 20 -35.44 -26.96 27.47
N LEU A 21 -34.56 -27.94 27.24
CA LEU A 21 -33.21 -27.64 26.74
C LEU A 21 -33.38 -27.08 25.32
N PRO A 22 -32.89 -25.86 25.01
CA PRO A 22 -32.81 -25.44 23.62
C PRO A 22 -31.93 -26.47 22.90
N SER A 23 -32.48 -27.08 21.85
CA SER A 23 -31.67 -27.87 20.93
C SER A 23 -30.65 -26.91 20.33
N ALA A 24 -29.36 -27.11 20.65
CA ALA A 24 -28.29 -26.41 19.95
C ALA A 24 -28.44 -26.73 18.48
N VAL A 25 -28.87 -25.73 17.70
CA VAL A 25 -28.81 -25.82 16.24
C VAL A 25 -27.32 -25.98 15.95
N ALA A 26 -26.92 -27.07 15.31
CA ALA A 26 -25.55 -27.23 14.86
C ALA A 26 -25.24 -26.05 13.94
N GLN A 27 -24.45 -25.10 14.43
CA GLN A 27 -24.02 -23.95 13.65
C GLN A 27 -23.05 -24.50 12.60
N GLY A 28 -23.32 -24.22 11.32
CA GLY A 28 -22.37 -24.56 10.26
C GLY A 28 -21.03 -23.86 10.49
N VAL A 29 -19.98 -24.33 9.82
CA VAL A 29 -18.66 -23.67 9.88
C VAL A 29 -18.84 -22.20 9.48
N PRO A 30 -18.36 -21.23 10.27
CA PRO A 30 -18.47 -19.81 9.93
C PRO A 30 -17.67 -19.50 8.67
N ARG A 31 -17.93 -18.33 8.07
CA ARG A 31 -17.05 -17.80 7.03
C ARG A 31 -15.65 -17.60 7.61
N LEU A 32 -14.64 -17.71 6.77
CA LEU A 32 -13.25 -17.58 7.18
C LEU A 32 -12.62 -16.41 6.45
N ARG A 33 -12.00 -15.50 7.21
CA ARG A 33 -11.08 -14.49 6.75
C ARG A 33 -9.69 -14.85 7.27
N VAL A 34 -8.88 -15.39 6.39
CA VAL A 34 -7.62 -16.06 6.73
C VAL A 34 -6.46 -15.15 6.37
N LEU A 35 -5.61 -14.81 7.34
CA LEU A 35 -4.37 -14.08 7.12
C LEU A 35 -3.17 -15.05 7.18
N PRO A 36 -2.57 -15.42 6.02
CA PRO A 36 -1.31 -16.15 5.99
C PRO A 36 -0.16 -15.17 6.23
N LEU A 37 0.45 -15.22 7.41
CA LEU A 37 1.56 -14.36 7.84
C LEU A 37 2.87 -15.18 7.89
N GLY A 38 3.94 -14.65 7.30
CA GLY A 38 5.23 -15.29 7.45
C GLY A 38 6.30 -14.83 6.48
N ASP A 39 7.24 -15.73 6.20
CA ASP A 39 8.37 -15.48 5.32
C ASP A 39 8.16 -16.05 3.90
N SER A 40 9.25 -16.38 3.19
CA SER A 40 9.27 -16.97 1.85
C SER A 40 8.43 -18.25 1.72
N ILE A 41 8.28 -19.02 2.80
CA ILE A 41 7.47 -20.25 2.77
C ILE A 41 5.98 -19.90 2.71
N THR A 42 5.53 -18.88 3.44
CA THR A 42 4.16 -18.36 3.35
C THR A 42 3.89 -17.72 1.98
N LYS A 43 4.87 -17.01 1.40
CA LYS A 43 4.77 -16.51 0.01
C LYS A 43 4.50 -17.65 -0.98
N GLY A 44 5.17 -18.79 -0.79
CA GLY A 44 5.08 -19.98 -1.65
C GLY A 44 6.33 -20.27 -2.48
N SER A 45 7.50 -19.74 -2.07
CA SER A 45 8.79 -20.01 -2.72
C SER A 45 9.06 -21.51 -2.81
N GLY A 46 9.53 -22.00 -3.96
CA GLY A 46 9.76 -23.43 -4.19
C GLY A 46 8.58 -24.20 -4.79
N SER A 47 7.37 -23.63 -4.75
CA SER A 47 6.24 -24.18 -5.51
C SER A 47 6.30 -23.75 -6.98
N SER A 48 5.85 -24.62 -7.89
CA SER A 48 5.88 -24.34 -9.33
C SER A 48 4.88 -23.27 -9.77
N HIS A 49 3.90 -22.97 -8.93
CA HIS A 49 2.77 -22.08 -9.20
C HIS A 49 2.78 -20.81 -8.32
N GLY A 50 3.75 -20.66 -7.42
CA GLY A 50 3.81 -19.53 -6.49
C GLY A 50 2.77 -19.53 -5.36
N ASN A 51 1.71 -20.33 -5.42
CA ASN A 51 0.68 -20.37 -4.36
C ASN A 51 1.17 -20.92 -3.00
N GLY A 52 2.24 -21.71 -2.97
CA GLY A 52 2.66 -22.40 -1.75
C GLY A 52 1.56 -23.31 -1.19
N TYR A 53 1.42 -23.34 0.16
CA TYR A 53 0.34 -24.08 0.82
C TYR A 53 -1.03 -23.40 0.65
N ARG A 54 -1.06 -22.09 0.38
CA ARG A 54 -2.28 -21.26 0.42
C ARG A 54 -3.32 -21.77 -0.56
N GLY A 55 -2.90 -22.17 -1.77
CA GLY A 55 -3.79 -22.74 -2.79
C GLY A 55 -4.49 -24.00 -2.32
N TYR A 56 -3.71 -25.00 -1.90
CA TYR A 56 -4.25 -26.28 -1.40
C TYR A 56 -5.12 -26.09 -0.15
N LEU A 57 -4.74 -25.17 0.74
CA LEU A 57 -5.49 -24.87 1.95
C LEU A 57 -6.83 -24.22 1.60
N ARG A 58 -6.83 -23.21 0.74
CA ARG A 58 -8.04 -22.49 0.35
C ARG A 58 -9.04 -23.42 -0.31
N ASP A 59 -8.61 -24.30 -1.22
CA ASP A 59 -9.48 -25.30 -1.85
C ASP A 59 -10.19 -26.19 -0.82
N LYS A 60 -9.46 -26.59 0.24
CA LYS A 60 -10.03 -27.38 1.34
C LYS A 60 -11.01 -26.57 2.18
N LEU A 61 -10.65 -25.34 2.53
CA LEU A 61 -11.49 -24.48 3.35
C LEU A 61 -12.80 -24.11 2.63
N VAL A 62 -12.75 -23.84 1.33
CA VAL A 62 -13.97 -23.57 0.54
C VAL A 62 -14.90 -24.78 0.59
N ALA A 63 -14.38 -25.98 0.33
CA ALA A 63 -15.16 -27.22 0.44
C ALA A 63 -15.68 -27.47 1.88
N TYR A 64 -14.92 -27.07 2.90
CA TYR A 64 -15.29 -27.27 4.30
C TYR A 64 -16.38 -26.31 4.78
N VAL A 65 -16.32 -25.03 4.40
CA VAL A 65 -17.28 -24.01 4.83
C VAL A 65 -18.57 -24.08 4.00
N SER A 66 -18.46 -24.18 2.68
CA SER A 66 -19.62 -24.32 1.78
C SER A 66 -19.21 -24.79 0.39
N ASP A 67 -19.67 -25.98 -0.01
CA ASP A 67 -19.47 -26.54 -1.37
C ASP A 67 -19.94 -25.61 -2.52
N SER A 68 -20.78 -24.61 -2.24
CA SER A 68 -21.37 -23.72 -3.26
C SER A 68 -20.97 -22.25 -3.15
N ASP A 69 -20.49 -21.79 -2.00
CA ASP A 69 -20.13 -20.40 -1.79
C ASP A 69 -18.61 -20.25 -1.67
N THR A 70 -17.94 -20.13 -2.82
CA THR A 70 -16.50 -19.82 -2.84
C THR A 70 -16.22 -18.53 -2.06
N ALA A 71 -17.23 -17.63 -1.98
CA ALA A 71 -17.47 -16.52 -1.05
C ALA A 71 -16.91 -16.66 0.36
N ALA A 72 -17.08 -17.86 0.90
CA ALA A 72 -17.06 -18.10 2.32
C ALA A 72 -15.65 -18.15 2.90
N VAL A 73 -14.61 -18.14 2.06
CA VAL A 73 -13.21 -18.10 2.47
C VAL A 73 -12.49 -16.97 1.73
N ASP A 74 -12.09 -15.96 2.49
CA ASP A 74 -11.41 -14.74 2.06
C ASP A 74 -9.96 -14.77 2.55
N MET A 75 -8.99 -14.93 1.65
CA MET A 75 -7.59 -14.77 2.01
C MET A 75 -7.27 -13.28 2.08
N VAL A 76 -6.54 -12.85 3.11
CA VAL A 76 -6.22 -11.44 3.30
C VAL A 76 -4.73 -11.25 3.52
N GLY A 77 -4.23 -10.08 3.13
CA GLY A 77 -2.81 -9.79 3.08
C GLY A 77 -2.47 -8.63 2.16
N SER A 78 -1.38 -7.89 2.42
CA SER A 78 -0.98 -6.76 1.59
C SER A 78 -0.28 -7.17 0.29
N LEU A 79 0.08 -8.45 0.17
CA LEU A 79 0.77 -9.02 -0.98
C LEU A 79 -0.11 -10.04 -1.71
N LYS A 80 0.14 -10.20 -3.02
CA LYS A 80 -0.45 -11.24 -3.85
C LYS A 80 0.64 -12.04 -4.55
N ASN A 81 0.53 -13.37 -4.56
CA ASN A 81 1.50 -14.22 -5.26
C ASN A 81 0.87 -15.54 -5.70
N GLY A 82 1.21 -15.98 -6.91
CA GLY A 82 0.73 -17.21 -7.52
C GLY A 82 -0.58 -17.07 -8.28
N ASN A 83 -1.05 -18.16 -8.87
CA ASN A 83 -2.21 -18.21 -9.77
C ASN A 83 -3.50 -18.79 -9.15
N MET A 84 -3.55 -18.99 -7.82
CA MET A 84 -4.79 -19.39 -7.14
C MET A 84 -5.83 -18.26 -7.16
N ALA A 85 -7.11 -18.62 -7.04
CA ALA A 85 -8.14 -17.64 -6.73
C ALA A 85 -7.87 -17.04 -5.35
N ASP A 86 -8.03 -15.72 -5.21
CA ASP A 86 -7.91 -15.00 -3.94
C ASP A 86 -6.55 -15.33 -3.26
N ASN A 87 -5.51 -14.79 -3.90
CA ASN A 87 -4.10 -15.11 -3.68
C ASN A 87 -3.41 -14.11 -2.75
N ASP A 88 -4.18 -13.39 -1.94
CA ASP A 88 -3.70 -12.44 -0.93
C ASP A 88 -2.96 -13.17 0.21
N HIS A 89 -1.92 -12.54 0.74
CA HIS A 89 -1.10 -13.03 1.85
C HIS A 89 -0.18 -11.94 2.44
N GLU A 90 0.41 -12.22 3.60
CA GLU A 90 1.42 -11.38 4.26
C GLU A 90 2.73 -12.18 4.41
N GLY A 91 3.22 -12.69 3.29
CA GLY A 91 4.38 -13.59 3.21
C GLY A 91 5.59 -12.89 2.60
N HIS A 92 6.58 -12.57 3.43
CA HIS A 92 7.70 -11.70 3.07
C HIS A 92 9.00 -12.48 2.85
N SER A 93 9.33 -12.68 1.57
CA SER A 93 10.50 -13.48 1.21
C SER A 93 11.80 -12.78 1.56
N GLY A 94 12.65 -13.46 2.36
CA GLY A 94 13.97 -12.97 2.75
C GLY A 94 14.01 -12.22 4.08
N GLU A 95 12.85 -11.92 4.66
CA GLU A 95 12.74 -11.09 5.86
C GLU A 95 12.89 -11.90 7.16
N TYR A 96 13.33 -11.24 8.21
CA TYR A 96 13.48 -11.81 9.56
C TYR A 96 12.25 -11.49 10.42
N LEU A 97 12.17 -12.12 11.60
CA LEU A 97 11.08 -11.88 12.56
C LEU A 97 10.95 -10.40 12.96
N ARG A 98 12.04 -9.64 12.94
CA ARG A 98 12.03 -8.20 13.26
C ARG A 98 11.17 -7.42 12.27
N GLU A 99 11.36 -7.65 10.97
CA GLU A 99 10.60 -6.98 9.92
C GLU A 99 9.18 -7.56 9.81
N ILE A 100 9.02 -8.87 9.99
CA ILE A 100 7.69 -9.51 10.04
C ILE A 100 6.84 -8.93 11.20
N ASN A 101 7.47 -8.51 12.29
CA ASN A 101 6.80 -7.78 13.39
C ASN A 101 6.32 -6.37 13.01
N GLU A 102 6.73 -5.85 11.86
CA GLU A 102 6.15 -4.63 11.29
C GLU A 102 5.10 -4.95 10.22
N TYR A 103 5.25 -6.05 9.47
CA TYR A 103 4.39 -6.36 8.34
C TYR A 103 2.99 -6.84 8.70
N TRP A 104 2.79 -7.53 9.82
CA TRP A 104 1.43 -7.93 10.22
C TRP A 104 0.50 -6.71 10.39
N LYS A 105 1.05 -5.55 10.73
CA LYS A 105 0.31 -4.29 10.90
C LYS A 105 -0.31 -3.79 9.60
N LEU A 106 0.23 -4.19 8.44
CA LEU A 106 -0.29 -3.83 7.13
C LEU A 106 -1.66 -4.48 6.87
N SER A 107 -1.87 -5.70 7.37
CA SER A 107 -3.07 -6.49 7.05
C SER A 107 -4.02 -6.75 8.19
N ILE A 108 -3.58 -6.58 9.44
CA ILE A 108 -4.42 -6.87 10.63
C ILE A 108 -5.70 -6.03 10.70
N GLN A 109 -5.71 -4.86 10.05
CA GLN A 109 -6.90 -4.01 9.95
C GLN A 109 -8.05 -4.72 9.21
N SER A 110 -7.76 -5.72 8.37
CA SER A 110 -8.77 -6.59 7.76
C SER A 110 -9.55 -7.43 8.77
N ARG A 111 -9.17 -7.44 10.06
CA ARG A 111 -9.83 -8.19 11.14
C ARG A 111 -10.03 -9.66 10.74
N PRO A 112 -8.95 -10.41 10.46
CA PRO A 112 -9.05 -11.84 10.19
C PRO A 112 -9.60 -12.56 11.41
N ASN A 113 -10.42 -13.60 11.20
CA ASN A 113 -10.83 -14.50 12.27
C ASN A 113 -9.93 -15.74 12.38
N VAL A 114 -9.02 -15.94 11.42
CA VAL A 114 -7.96 -16.95 11.45
C VAL A 114 -6.65 -16.33 11.00
N VAL A 115 -5.59 -16.47 11.80
CA VAL A 115 -4.23 -16.04 11.44
C VAL A 115 -3.29 -17.25 11.45
N LEU A 116 -2.61 -17.48 10.33
CA LEU A 116 -1.61 -18.56 10.19
C LEU A 116 -0.23 -17.94 10.27
N ILE A 117 0.59 -18.35 11.23
CA ILE A 117 1.92 -17.79 11.44
C ILE A 117 2.97 -18.87 11.19
N HIS A 118 3.78 -18.69 10.15
CA HIS A 118 4.99 -19.47 9.91
C HIS A 118 6.14 -18.54 9.52
N ALA A 119 6.96 -18.19 10.51
CA ALA A 119 8.04 -17.23 10.36
C ALA A 119 9.27 -17.63 11.18
N GLY A 120 10.43 -17.12 10.79
CA GLY A 120 11.70 -17.37 11.48
C GLY A 120 12.68 -18.22 10.69
N THR A 121 12.29 -18.73 9.51
CA THR A 121 13.15 -19.56 8.65
C THR A 121 14.46 -18.85 8.32
N ASN A 122 14.40 -17.54 8.02
CA ASN A 122 15.59 -16.75 7.67
C ASN A 122 16.47 -16.47 8.88
N ASN A 123 15.90 -16.26 10.08
CA ASN A 123 16.67 -16.13 11.32
C ASN A 123 17.48 -17.40 11.57
N MET A 124 16.83 -18.57 11.50
CA MET A 124 17.47 -19.86 11.75
C MET A 124 18.52 -20.21 10.68
N ASP A 125 18.27 -19.85 9.42
CA ASP A 125 19.20 -20.08 8.30
C ASP A 125 20.41 -19.14 8.33
N LYS A 126 20.19 -17.86 8.62
CA LYS A 126 21.24 -16.82 8.54
C LYS A 126 21.90 -16.51 9.87
N GLU A 127 21.44 -17.14 10.95
CA GLU A 127 21.97 -16.96 12.31
C GLU A 127 21.85 -15.49 12.77
N VAL A 128 20.73 -14.86 12.41
CA VAL A 128 20.40 -13.47 12.75
C VAL A 128 19.38 -13.45 13.87
N ASP A 129 19.65 -12.65 14.90
CA ASP A 129 18.73 -12.41 16.01
C ASP A 129 18.26 -13.69 16.75
N LEU A 130 19.06 -14.76 16.74
CA LEU A 130 18.69 -16.07 17.31
C LEU A 130 18.23 -15.97 18.77
N ASP A 131 18.94 -15.18 19.58
CA ASP A 131 18.62 -15.00 21.01
C ASP A 131 17.31 -14.23 21.23
N SER A 132 16.99 -13.28 20.37
CA SER A 132 15.77 -12.44 20.47
C SER A 132 14.59 -13.00 19.68
N ALA A 133 14.80 -13.99 18.82
CA ALA A 133 13.77 -14.54 17.94
C ALA A 133 12.53 -15.04 18.71
N PRO A 134 12.65 -15.77 19.84
CA PRO A 134 11.48 -16.20 20.60
C PRO A 134 10.60 -15.05 21.08
N GLU A 135 11.21 -13.98 21.60
CA GLU A 135 10.45 -12.81 22.06
C GLU A 135 9.83 -12.04 20.88
N LEU A 136 10.52 -11.95 19.73
CA LEU A 136 9.94 -11.35 18.52
C LEU A 136 8.72 -12.13 18.01
N MET A 137 8.76 -13.47 18.04
CA MET A 137 7.59 -14.28 17.68
C MET A 137 6.43 -14.03 18.66
N LYS A 138 6.74 -13.94 19.96
CA LYS A 138 5.75 -13.61 20.98
C LYS A 138 5.15 -12.22 20.77
N ASP A 139 5.96 -11.22 20.42
CA ASP A 139 5.50 -9.87 20.10
C ASP A 139 4.57 -9.87 18.88
N ILE A 140 4.88 -10.64 17.84
CA ILE A 140 4.00 -10.80 16.67
C ILE A 140 2.65 -11.40 17.11
N VAL A 141 2.68 -12.51 17.86
CA VAL A 141 1.46 -13.19 18.32
C VAL A 141 0.61 -12.27 19.20
N ASN A 142 1.24 -11.57 20.17
CA ASN A 142 0.55 -10.62 21.03
C ASN A 142 -0.04 -9.46 20.22
N GLY A 143 0.74 -8.87 19.31
CA GLY A 143 0.28 -7.77 18.46
C GLY A 143 -0.93 -8.16 17.60
N VAL A 144 -0.92 -9.36 17.02
CA VAL A 144 -2.07 -9.92 16.29
C VAL A 144 -3.28 -10.06 17.21
N MET A 145 -3.14 -10.70 18.38
CA MET A 145 -4.26 -10.90 19.31
C MET A 145 -4.81 -9.60 19.90
N GLU A 146 -3.96 -8.60 20.13
CA GLU A 146 -4.40 -7.29 20.61
C GLU A 146 -5.23 -6.53 19.56
N ASN A 147 -4.90 -6.69 18.28
CA ASN A 147 -5.53 -5.95 17.19
C ASN A 147 -6.66 -6.72 16.48
N ALA A 148 -6.70 -8.05 16.63
CA ALA A 148 -7.77 -8.94 16.20
C ALA A 148 -8.12 -9.96 17.31
N PRO A 149 -8.69 -9.51 18.44
CA PRO A 149 -8.96 -10.36 19.61
C PRO A 149 -9.98 -11.49 19.37
N GLU A 150 -10.75 -11.41 18.30
CA GLU A 150 -11.65 -12.46 17.83
C GLU A 150 -10.93 -13.62 17.14
N ALA A 151 -9.71 -13.37 16.65
CA ALA A 151 -9.00 -14.31 15.80
C ALA A 151 -8.54 -15.54 16.57
N VAL A 152 -8.59 -16.68 15.90
CA VAL A 152 -7.79 -17.84 16.29
C VAL A 152 -6.42 -17.73 15.65
N VAL A 153 -5.37 -17.83 16.46
CA VAL A 153 -3.98 -17.79 15.99
C VAL A 153 -3.44 -19.22 15.90
N LEU A 154 -3.01 -19.62 14.72
CA LEU A 154 -2.39 -20.92 14.48
C LEU A 154 -0.91 -20.69 14.17
N VAL A 155 -0.01 -21.23 14.99
CA VAL A 155 1.43 -21.03 14.84
C VAL A 155 2.08 -22.35 14.47
N ALA A 156 2.76 -22.37 13.33
CA ALA A 156 3.55 -23.53 12.94
C ALA A 156 5.00 -23.34 13.39
N PRO A 157 5.63 -24.36 13.99
CA PRO A 157 7.07 -24.40 14.17
C PRO A 157 7.79 -24.21 12.83
N VAL A 158 8.99 -23.62 12.84
CA VAL A 158 9.82 -23.54 11.63
C VAL A 158 10.12 -24.96 11.16
N ILE A 159 9.79 -25.26 9.90
CA ILE A 159 9.93 -26.61 9.33
C ILE A 159 11.38 -27.07 9.24
N TRP A 160 11.55 -28.39 9.17
CA TRP A 160 12.84 -29.02 8.91
C TRP A 160 13.45 -28.57 7.58
N ALA A 161 14.76 -28.33 7.57
CA ALA A 161 15.55 -28.02 6.38
C ALA A 161 16.60 -29.12 6.13
N ASN A 162 17.04 -29.28 4.88
CA ASN A 162 18.15 -30.16 4.54
C ASN A 162 19.52 -29.52 4.90
N ASP A 163 19.65 -29.07 6.16
CA ASP A 163 20.82 -28.40 6.71
C ASP A 163 20.90 -28.63 8.22
N THR A 164 21.90 -29.41 8.66
CA THR A 164 22.05 -29.80 10.07
C THR A 164 22.23 -28.60 11.01
N ARG A 165 22.92 -27.53 10.57
CA ARG A 165 23.16 -26.34 11.38
C ARG A 165 21.86 -25.56 11.57
N MET A 166 21.13 -25.33 10.48
CA MET A 166 19.83 -24.66 10.54
C MET A 166 18.83 -25.45 11.40
N ASN A 167 18.83 -26.79 11.30
CA ASN A 167 17.98 -27.64 12.13
C ASN A 167 18.31 -27.49 13.63
N ALA A 168 19.59 -27.40 14.01
CA ALA A 168 19.96 -27.17 15.41
C ALA A 168 19.43 -25.82 15.94
N ASN A 169 19.46 -24.77 15.12
CA ASN A 169 18.87 -23.46 15.48
C ASN A 169 17.34 -23.56 15.58
N THR A 170 16.72 -24.23 14.62
CA THR A 170 15.27 -24.46 14.54
C THR A 170 14.76 -25.26 15.73
N ASP A 171 15.47 -26.31 16.15
CA ASP A 171 15.11 -27.14 17.30
C ASP A 171 15.11 -26.32 18.61
N ASN A 172 16.10 -25.44 18.79
CA ASN A 172 16.16 -24.55 19.95
C ASN A 172 15.03 -23.52 19.93
N PHE A 173 14.80 -22.87 18.78
CA PHE A 173 13.76 -21.87 18.61
C PHE A 173 12.36 -22.46 18.80
N ASN A 174 12.04 -23.57 18.13
CA ASN A 174 10.74 -24.21 18.18
C ASN A 174 10.36 -24.69 19.59
N LYS A 175 11.35 -25.07 20.42
CA LYS A 175 11.11 -25.43 21.83
C LYS A 175 10.61 -24.24 22.67
N GLU A 176 11.14 -23.04 22.41
CA GLU A 176 10.67 -21.82 23.07
C GLU A 176 9.27 -21.43 22.55
N ILE A 177 8.99 -21.63 21.26
CA ILE A 177 7.65 -21.38 20.69
C ILE A 177 6.61 -22.35 21.26
N ASP A 178 6.91 -23.63 21.39
CA ASP A 178 6.05 -24.63 22.07
C ASP A 178 5.74 -24.20 23.51
N SER A 179 6.75 -23.75 24.25
CA SER A 179 6.59 -23.29 25.63
C SER A 179 5.73 -22.02 25.71
N MET A 180 5.91 -21.08 24.78
CA MET A 180 5.10 -19.87 24.66
C MET A 180 3.63 -20.21 24.37
N ILE A 181 3.35 -21.07 23.38
CA ILE A 181 1.99 -21.46 23.01
C ILE A 181 1.29 -22.14 24.19
N LYS A 182 1.96 -23.06 24.88
CA LYS A 182 1.41 -23.73 26.08
C LYS A 182 1.04 -22.74 27.18
N ALA A 183 1.93 -21.78 27.49
CA ALA A 183 1.64 -20.75 28.47
C ALA A 183 0.44 -19.89 28.07
N MET A 184 0.34 -19.48 26.80
CA MET A 184 -0.81 -18.72 26.31
C MET A 184 -2.11 -19.53 26.33
N GLN A 185 -2.07 -20.84 26.08
CA GLN A 185 -3.23 -21.72 26.22
C GLN A 185 -3.70 -21.84 27.68
N GLU A 186 -2.78 -21.91 28.65
CA GLU A 186 -3.11 -21.89 30.08
C GLU A 186 -3.81 -20.59 30.50
N ASP A 187 -3.46 -19.48 29.84
CA ASP A 187 -4.10 -18.17 30.00
C ASP A 187 -5.42 -18.03 29.19
N ASN A 188 -5.89 -19.10 28.55
CA ASN A 188 -7.11 -19.18 27.73
C ASN A 188 -7.09 -18.35 26.44
N TYR A 189 -5.92 -18.06 25.88
CA TYR A 189 -5.84 -17.50 24.52
C TYR A 189 -6.24 -18.54 23.47
N ARG A 190 -6.89 -18.08 22.39
CA ARG A 190 -7.30 -18.90 21.24
C ARG A 190 -6.11 -19.16 20.30
N ILE A 191 -5.16 -19.96 20.77
CA ILE A 191 -3.93 -20.29 20.04
C ILE A 191 -3.68 -21.79 19.98
N LEU A 192 -3.25 -22.30 18.82
CA LEU A 192 -2.82 -23.69 18.64
C LEU A 192 -1.46 -23.74 17.95
N GLU A 193 -0.66 -24.73 18.35
CA GLU A 193 0.49 -25.17 17.57
C GLU A 193 0.02 -26.02 16.39
N VAL A 194 0.59 -25.79 15.21
CA VAL A 194 0.33 -26.57 14.00
C VAL A 194 1.62 -27.26 13.58
N PRO A 195 1.89 -28.50 14.05
CA PRO A 195 3.09 -29.22 13.67
C PRO A 195 3.03 -29.63 12.19
N ILE A 196 4.12 -29.38 11.47
CA ILE A 196 4.23 -29.68 10.04
C ILE A 196 5.39 -30.66 9.82
N ASP A 197 5.06 -31.85 9.34
CA ASP A 197 6.03 -32.90 9.04
C ASP A 197 6.54 -32.79 7.59
N ILE A 198 7.79 -32.33 7.44
CA ILE A 198 8.50 -32.14 6.16
C ILE A 198 9.79 -32.94 6.20
N GLY A 199 10.07 -33.69 5.13
CA GLY A 199 11.33 -34.38 4.92
C GLY A 199 12.02 -34.00 3.61
N LEU A 200 13.13 -34.66 3.31
CA LEU A 200 13.98 -34.37 2.14
C LEU A 200 13.21 -34.38 0.81
N SER A 201 12.26 -35.31 0.62
CA SER A 201 11.46 -35.42 -0.61
C SER A 201 10.44 -34.30 -0.79
N ASP A 202 10.17 -33.55 0.27
CA ASP A 202 9.15 -32.50 0.30
C ASP A 202 9.73 -31.11 0.01
N LEU A 203 11.05 -31.01 -0.19
CA LEU A 203 11.73 -29.74 -0.47
C LEU A 203 12.02 -29.56 -1.97
N SER A 204 11.95 -28.32 -2.45
CA SER A 204 12.41 -27.92 -3.78
C SER A 204 13.90 -27.54 -3.77
N ASP A 205 14.38 -27.05 -2.63
CA ASP A 205 15.78 -26.70 -2.39
C ASP A 205 16.21 -27.13 -0.98
N ARG A 206 17.14 -26.41 -0.35
CA ARG A 206 17.61 -26.71 1.01
C ARG A 206 16.56 -26.49 2.10
N LYS A 207 15.58 -25.59 1.92
CA LYS A 207 14.65 -25.16 2.99
C LYS A 207 13.22 -24.86 2.53
N HIS A 208 13.01 -24.61 1.24
CA HIS A 208 11.68 -24.32 0.70
C HIS A 208 10.97 -25.62 0.30
N PRO A 209 9.70 -25.80 0.70
CA PRO A 209 8.90 -26.92 0.23
C PRO A 209 8.69 -26.90 -1.30
N ASN A 210 8.61 -28.09 -1.89
CA ASN A 210 8.04 -28.27 -3.22
C ASN A 210 6.51 -28.41 -3.13
N ASN A 211 5.83 -28.65 -4.25
CA ASN A 211 4.36 -28.78 -4.27
C ASN A 211 3.84 -29.85 -3.30
N ALA A 212 4.53 -31.00 -3.15
CA ALA A 212 4.11 -32.07 -2.24
C ALA A 212 4.29 -31.67 -0.77
N GLY A 213 5.40 -31.00 -0.43
CA GLY A 213 5.61 -30.44 0.90
C GLY A 213 4.57 -29.38 1.27
N TYR A 214 4.27 -28.48 0.33
CA TYR A 214 3.21 -27.48 0.53
C TYR A 214 1.82 -28.09 0.71
N GLN A 215 1.53 -29.23 0.07
CA GLN A 215 0.28 -29.95 0.30
C GLN A 215 0.22 -30.54 1.72
N LYS A 216 1.34 -31.00 2.28
CA LYS A 216 1.40 -31.42 3.70
C LYS A 216 1.18 -30.25 4.65
N MET A 217 1.83 -29.10 4.39
CA MET A 217 1.58 -27.87 5.15
C MET A 217 0.10 -27.47 5.13
N ALA A 218 -0.53 -27.49 3.95
CA ALA A 218 -1.94 -27.17 3.82
C ALA A 218 -2.84 -28.12 4.62
N ASN A 219 -2.53 -29.43 4.63
CA ASN A 219 -3.26 -30.40 5.46
C ASN A 219 -3.12 -30.10 6.95
N ALA A 220 -1.91 -29.75 7.41
CA ALA A 220 -1.68 -29.41 8.81
C ALA A 220 -2.45 -28.15 9.23
N TRP A 221 -2.39 -27.09 8.42
CA TRP A 221 -3.18 -25.87 8.64
C TRP A 221 -4.68 -26.14 8.68
N PHE A 222 -5.18 -26.93 7.73
CA PHE A 222 -6.59 -27.32 7.68
C PHE A 222 -7.02 -28.04 8.96
N ASN A 223 -6.25 -29.04 9.40
CA ASN A 223 -6.53 -29.76 10.65
C ASN A 223 -6.53 -28.84 11.88
N GLY A 224 -5.65 -27.82 11.91
CA GLY A 224 -5.63 -26.82 12.98
C GLY A 224 -6.88 -25.94 12.99
N ILE A 225 -7.40 -25.58 11.82
CA ILE A 225 -8.66 -24.83 11.67
C ILE A 225 -9.86 -25.71 12.08
N GLU A 226 -9.86 -26.99 11.72
CA GLU A 226 -10.87 -27.95 12.18
C GLU A 226 -10.87 -28.10 13.72
N ASP A 227 -9.69 -28.24 14.36
CA ASP A 227 -9.59 -28.30 15.83
C ASP A 227 -10.11 -27.00 16.47
N ALA A 228 -9.80 -25.83 15.90
CA ALA A 228 -10.34 -24.56 16.37
C ALA A 228 -11.87 -24.47 16.26
N PHE A 229 -12.45 -25.01 15.18
CA PHE A 229 -13.89 -25.10 15.01
C PHE A 229 -14.52 -26.05 16.04
N ASP A 230 -13.96 -27.25 16.23
CA ASP A 230 -14.46 -28.25 17.18
C ASP A 230 -14.43 -27.76 18.63
N ARG A 231 -13.50 -26.86 18.96
CA ARG A 231 -13.42 -26.15 20.25
C ARG A 231 -14.43 -25.01 20.40
N GLY A 232 -15.15 -24.68 19.33
CA GLY A 232 -16.09 -23.55 19.29
C GLY A 232 -15.41 -22.19 19.33
N TRP A 233 -14.17 -22.07 18.82
CA TRP A 233 -13.42 -20.81 18.84
C TRP A 233 -13.64 -19.93 17.62
N LEU A 234 -14.14 -20.50 16.52
CA LEU A 234 -14.38 -19.76 15.28
C LEU A 234 -15.78 -19.15 15.27
N GLU A 235 -15.82 -17.86 14.92
CA GLU A 235 -17.02 -17.06 14.71
C GLU A 235 -16.94 -16.40 13.33
N ASP A 236 -18.06 -15.95 12.76
CA ASP A 236 -18.03 -15.20 11.50
C ASP A 236 -17.13 -13.96 11.62
N PRO A 237 -16.37 -13.60 10.57
CA PRO A 237 -15.48 -12.47 10.61
C PRO A 237 -16.28 -11.18 10.75
N ILE A 238 -15.70 -10.20 11.44
CA ILE A 238 -16.33 -8.89 11.60
C ILE A 238 -16.59 -8.31 10.21
N ALA A 239 -17.84 -7.87 9.99
CA ALA A 239 -18.25 -7.23 8.75
C ALA A 239 -17.48 -5.92 8.59
N LEU A 240 -16.81 -5.78 7.46
CA LEU A 240 -16.04 -4.60 7.07
C LEU A 240 -16.40 -4.24 5.63
N ALA A 241 -16.42 -2.95 5.32
CA ALA A 241 -16.53 -2.51 3.94
C ALA A 241 -15.14 -2.66 3.27
N LYS A 242 -15.08 -3.11 2.00
CA LYS A 242 -13.81 -3.25 1.27
C LYS A 242 -13.06 -1.92 1.19
N GLU A 243 -13.80 -0.83 1.22
CA GLU A 243 -13.34 0.55 1.17
C GLU A 243 -12.63 0.99 2.46
N ASP A 244 -12.92 0.35 3.59
CA ASP A 244 -12.35 0.71 4.89
C ASP A 244 -10.94 0.13 5.09
N VAL A 245 -10.58 -0.92 4.34
CA VAL A 245 -9.27 -1.56 4.37
C VAL A 245 -8.78 -1.88 2.95
N PRO A 246 -8.46 -0.85 2.16
CA PRO A 246 -8.04 -1.05 0.78
C PRO A 246 -6.69 -1.77 0.70
N GLY A 247 -6.57 -2.73 -0.22
CA GLY A 247 -5.28 -3.35 -0.55
C GLY A 247 -4.88 -4.56 0.30
N VAL A 248 -5.77 -5.05 1.17
CA VAL A 248 -5.53 -6.26 1.99
C VAL A 248 -6.43 -7.45 1.62
N GLY A 249 -7.05 -7.40 0.44
CA GLY A 249 -7.79 -8.55 -0.10
C GLY A 249 -9.26 -8.70 0.31
N LEU A 250 -9.88 -7.77 1.06
CA LEU A 250 -11.29 -7.94 1.47
C LEU A 250 -12.27 -8.10 0.30
N GLY A 251 -12.85 -9.30 0.20
CA GLY A 251 -13.95 -9.62 -0.71
C GLY A 251 -13.50 -10.40 -1.94
N ILE A 252 -14.00 -11.64 -2.06
CA ILE A 252 -13.82 -12.49 -3.23
C ILE A 252 -14.45 -11.81 -4.45
N THR A 253 -13.60 -11.40 -5.38
CA THR A 253 -14.02 -11.02 -6.72
C THR A 253 -14.46 -12.31 -7.44
N THR A 254 -15.76 -12.59 -7.38
CA THR A 254 -16.39 -13.54 -8.28
C THR A 254 -16.29 -13.01 -9.70
N GLY A 255 -15.29 -13.50 -10.45
CA GLY A 255 -15.29 -13.51 -11.90
C GLY A 255 -15.24 -12.15 -12.61
N SER A 256 -14.05 -11.56 -12.65
CA SER A 256 -13.42 -10.92 -13.81
C SER A 256 -12.21 -10.21 -13.24
N GLY A 257 -11.04 -10.37 -13.86
CA GLY A 257 -9.75 -9.91 -13.34
C GLY A 257 -9.85 -8.54 -12.67
N ASP A 258 -9.61 -8.51 -11.36
CA ASP A 258 -9.00 -7.34 -10.75
C ASP A 258 -7.57 -7.38 -11.30
N THR A 259 -7.39 -6.80 -12.49
CA THR A 259 -6.09 -6.66 -13.13
C THR A 259 -5.31 -5.68 -12.28
N GLY A 260 -4.81 -6.15 -11.14
CA GLY A 260 -3.65 -5.54 -10.53
C GLY A 260 -2.59 -5.47 -11.62
N CYS A 261 -2.23 -4.25 -11.95
CA CYS A 261 -1.06 -3.85 -12.71
C CYS A 261 0.22 -4.44 -12.11
N GLN A 262 0.48 -5.75 -12.28
CA GLN A 262 1.46 -6.46 -11.44
C GLN A 262 2.56 -7.20 -12.22
N GLU A 263 2.40 -7.45 -13.52
CA GLU A 263 3.49 -8.05 -14.31
C GLU A 263 4.13 -7.02 -15.25
N GLY A 264 5.42 -6.74 -15.03
CA GLY A 264 6.28 -6.06 -15.98
C GLY A 264 6.37 -4.54 -15.86
N THR A 265 5.46 -3.85 -15.16
CA THR A 265 5.38 -2.37 -15.20
C THR A 265 6.66 -1.66 -14.73
N TRP A 266 7.36 -2.18 -13.71
CA TRP A 266 8.51 -1.50 -13.11
C TRP A 266 9.80 -2.32 -13.24
N GLU A 267 10.80 -1.79 -13.94
CA GLU A 267 12.14 -2.38 -14.06
C GLU A 267 13.15 -1.62 -13.19
N SER A 268 13.77 -2.28 -12.21
CA SER A 268 14.77 -1.63 -11.34
C SER A 268 16.00 -1.17 -12.12
N VAL A 269 16.27 0.13 -12.12
CA VAL A 269 17.48 0.73 -12.72
C VAL A 269 18.59 0.91 -11.68
N GLY A 270 18.22 1.14 -10.42
CA GLY A 270 19.14 1.40 -9.32
C GLY A 270 19.28 2.89 -9.00
N THR A 271 20.41 3.30 -8.41
CA THR A 271 20.66 4.71 -8.08
C THR A 271 21.03 5.49 -9.34
N ILE A 272 20.19 6.45 -9.71
CA ILE A 272 20.39 7.31 -10.88
C ILE A 272 20.98 8.66 -10.53
N MET A 273 20.80 9.13 -9.29
CA MET A 273 21.35 10.38 -8.78
C MET A 273 21.96 10.15 -7.40
N SER A 274 23.24 10.46 -7.25
CA SER A 274 23.95 10.39 -5.98
C SER A 274 23.78 11.70 -5.18
N PRO A 275 24.07 11.71 -3.87
CA PRO A 275 23.91 12.92 -3.05
C PRO A 275 24.75 14.09 -3.58
N THR A 276 24.14 15.25 -3.76
CA THR A 276 24.81 16.47 -4.27
C THR A 276 25.50 17.29 -3.18
N GLY A 277 25.25 16.96 -1.91
CA GLY A 277 25.64 17.76 -0.75
C GLY A 277 24.67 18.90 -0.40
N PHE A 278 23.73 19.21 -1.28
CA PHE A 278 22.66 20.21 -1.06
C PHE A 278 21.27 19.58 -0.97
N GLY A 279 21.16 18.28 -1.29
CA GLY A 279 19.87 17.61 -1.45
C GLY A 279 19.08 17.47 -0.15
N LYS A 280 17.79 17.80 -0.25
CA LYS A 280 16.76 17.53 0.75
C LYS A 280 15.52 17.00 0.06
N ARG A 281 15.08 15.80 0.44
CA ARG A 281 13.93 15.10 -0.17
C ARG A 281 12.66 15.95 -0.24
N GLU A 282 12.40 16.73 0.81
CA GLU A 282 11.20 17.56 0.94
C GLU A 282 11.18 18.77 -0.01
N ASN A 283 12.35 19.21 -0.48
CA ASN A 283 12.46 20.36 -1.37
C ASN A 283 12.67 19.95 -2.84
N LEU A 284 13.05 18.70 -3.10
CA LEU A 284 13.33 18.24 -4.47
C LEU A 284 12.13 18.46 -5.39
N ILE A 285 12.39 19.12 -6.51
CA ILE A 285 11.48 19.27 -7.65
C ILE A 285 12.12 18.56 -8.85
N LEU A 286 11.29 17.82 -9.60
CA LEU A 286 11.66 17.18 -10.86
C LEU A 286 10.82 17.82 -11.96
N ALA A 287 11.47 18.43 -12.95
CA ALA A 287 10.81 19.10 -14.07
C ALA A 287 11.81 19.30 -15.22
N ASP A 288 11.35 19.28 -16.46
CA ASP A 288 12.19 19.48 -17.65
C ASP A 288 12.54 20.98 -17.81
N LEU A 289 13.83 21.35 -17.72
CA LEU A 289 14.30 22.73 -17.89
C LEU A 289 14.73 23.06 -19.32
N ASN A 290 15.00 22.07 -20.16
CA ASN A 290 15.67 22.26 -21.45
C ASN A 290 14.85 21.74 -22.65
N ASN A 291 13.63 21.23 -22.40
CA ASN A 291 12.71 20.66 -23.37
C ASN A 291 13.30 19.47 -24.14
N ASP A 292 14.00 18.58 -23.44
CA ASP A 292 14.46 17.30 -24.00
C ASP A 292 13.51 16.13 -23.66
N GLY A 293 12.44 16.40 -22.91
CA GLY A 293 11.45 15.41 -22.47
C GLY A 293 11.85 14.68 -21.19
N ILE A 294 13.00 15.00 -20.60
CA ILE A 294 13.54 14.32 -19.42
C ILE A 294 13.47 15.27 -18.22
N ALA A 295 13.02 14.75 -17.08
CA ALA A 295 12.98 15.54 -15.86
C ALA A 295 14.38 15.83 -15.31
N ASP A 296 14.61 17.10 -14.98
CA ASP A 296 15.84 17.59 -14.36
C ASP A 296 15.75 17.68 -12.84
N TYR A 297 16.91 17.71 -12.17
CA TYR A 297 17.00 17.77 -10.72
C TYR A 297 17.08 19.22 -10.25
N ILE A 298 16.07 19.67 -9.49
CA ILE A 298 15.97 21.07 -9.03
C ILE A 298 15.88 21.08 -7.50
N MET A 299 16.78 21.82 -6.87
CA MET A 299 16.92 21.89 -5.42
C MET A 299 16.80 23.34 -4.92
N PRO A 300 15.59 23.75 -4.50
CA PRO A 300 15.38 24.97 -3.73
C PRO A 300 15.95 24.85 -2.31
N GLU A 301 16.72 25.84 -1.90
CA GLU A 301 17.33 25.95 -0.57
C GLU A 301 16.50 26.86 0.35
N ASP A 302 16.72 26.76 1.66
CA ASP A 302 15.91 27.48 2.66
C ASP A 302 15.98 29.01 2.51
N ASP A 303 17.09 29.52 1.97
CA ASP A 303 17.33 30.95 1.71
C ASP A 303 16.77 31.44 0.36
N GLY A 304 16.17 30.55 -0.43
CA GLY A 304 15.60 30.85 -1.74
C GLY A 304 16.58 30.75 -2.90
N ALA A 305 17.83 30.32 -2.69
CA ALA A 305 18.67 29.86 -3.78
C ALA A 305 18.03 28.63 -4.44
N VAL A 306 18.19 28.47 -5.75
CA VAL A 306 17.69 27.30 -6.48
C VAL A 306 18.83 26.77 -7.33
N ARG A 307 19.30 25.55 -7.04
CA ARG A 307 20.32 24.87 -7.84
C ARG A 307 19.67 23.84 -8.75
N ALA A 308 20.24 23.64 -9.93
CA ALA A 308 19.75 22.64 -10.86
C ALA A 308 20.86 21.82 -11.52
N TRP A 309 20.49 20.61 -11.96
CA TRP A 309 21.31 19.70 -12.74
C TRP A 309 20.47 19.13 -13.88
N ILE A 310 20.98 19.26 -15.10
CA ILE A 310 20.36 18.70 -16.30
C ILE A 310 20.62 17.19 -16.37
N ASN A 311 19.56 16.41 -16.60
CA ASN A 311 19.62 14.96 -16.79
C ASN A 311 19.98 14.62 -18.24
N GLY A 312 20.96 13.75 -18.45
CA GLY A 312 21.34 13.27 -19.78
C GLY A 312 20.56 12.02 -20.26
N GLY A 313 19.56 11.56 -19.50
CA GLY A 313 18.73 10.40 -19.82
C GLY A 313 19.39 9.04 -19.53
N LYS A 314 20.52 9.04 -18.81
CA LYS A 314 21.20 7.81 -18.36
C LYS A 314 21.56 7.90 -16.89
N PRO A 315 21.65 6.75 -16.19
CA PRO A 315 22.04 6.73 -14.78
C PRO A 315 23.36 7.48 -14.53
N ASN A 316 23.32 8.44 -13.61
CA ASN A 316 24.44 9.29 -13.19
C ASN A 316 25.00 10.24 -14.26
N GLU A 317 24.27 10.51 -15.34
CA GLU A 317 24.61 11.52 -16.35
C GLU A 317 23.95 12.86 -15.99
N TRP A 318 24.58 13.63 -15.08
CA TRP A 318 24.05 14.90 -14.58
C TRP A 318 25.00 16.07 -14.84
N THR A 319 24.50 17.17 -15.40
CA THR A 319 25.27 18.39 -15.63
C THR A 319 24.78 19.52 -14.73
N SER A 320 25.59 19.95 -13.77
CA SER A 320 25.24 21.09 -12.92
C SER A 320 25.18 22.39 -13.73
N VAL A 321 24.09 23.14 -13.56
CA VAL A 321 23.91 24.48 -14.16
C VAL A 321 24.05 25.61 -13.14
N GLY A 322 24.39 25.27 -11.90
CA GLY A 322 24.57 26.25 -10.82
C GLY A 322 23.25 26.79 -10.28
N GLU A 323 23.27 28.04 -9.83
CA GLU A 323 22.08 28.73 -9.30
C GLU A 323 21.26 29.36 -10.42
N ILE A 324 19.96 29.06 -10.45
CA ILE A 324 19.02 29.47 -11.51
C ILE A 324 17.98 30.49 -11.02
N ASN A 325 17.94 30.78 -9.71
CA ASN A 325 16.94 31.68 -9.15
C ASN A 325 17.11 33.12 -9.67
N PRO A 326 15.99 33.83 -9.92
CA PRO A 326 16.02 35.27 -10.16
C PRO A 326 16.57 36.06 -8.96
N PRO A 327 16.92 37.35 -9.14
CA PRO A 327 17.35 38.24 -8.05
C PRO A 327 16.15 38.67 -7.18
N TRP A 328 15.39 37.71 -6.68
CA TRP A 328 14.24 37.92 -5.81
C TRP A 328 14.66 38.15 -4.35
N LYS A 329 13.69 38.61 -3.55
CA LYS A 329 13.86 38.80 -2.11
C LYS A 329 12.70 38.16 -1.37
N ASN A 330 12.97 37.65 -0.18
CA ASN A 330 11.98 37.04 0.69
C ASN A 330 11.25 35.84 0.04
N VAL A 331 11.99 35.07 -0.77
CA VAL A 331 11.55 33.77 -1.29
C VAL A 331 12.36 32.72 -0.54
N THR A 332 11.71 31.64 -0.11
CA THR A 332 12.33 30.49 0.56
C THR A 332 12.06 29.23 -0.27
N GLY A 333 12.86 28.17 -0.10
CA GLY A 333 12.76 26.96 -0.93
C GLY A 333 11.34 26.36 -1.01
N ASN A 334 10.61 26.33 0.10
CA ASN A 334 9.23 25.83 0.13
C ASN A 334 8.20 26.67 -0.68
N MET A 335 8.57 27.87 -1.13
CA MET A 335 7.77 28.71 -2.02
C MET A 335 7.97 28.36 -3.50
N VAL A 336 9.06 27.69 -3.85
CA VAL A 336 9.42 27.44 -5.24
C VAL A 336 8.58 26.31 -5.82
N ARG A 337 8.07 26.51 -7.04
CA ARG A 337 7.44 25.50 -7.89
C ARG A 337 8.03 25.63 -9.30
N MET A 338 7.90 24.57 -10.08
CA MET A 338 8.29 24.54 -11.49
C MET A 338 7.13 23.94 -12.29
N ALA A 339 6.76 24.58 -13.40
CA ALA A 339 5.74 24.06 -14.34
C ALA A 339 5.80 24.86 -15.66
N ASP A 340 5.47 24.24 -16.79
CA ASP A 340 5.35 24.94 -18.08
C ASP A 340 4.05 25.75 -18.10
N VAL A 341 4.13 27.06 -17.87
CA VAL A 341 2.92 27.89 -17.81
C VAL A 341 2.54 28.48 -19.16
N ASP A 342 3.42 28.39 -20.16
CA ASP A 342 3.21 29.03 -21.46
C ASP A 342 3.32 28.13 -22.70
N ASN A 343 3.42 26.83 -22.45
CA ASN A 343 3.37 25.73 -23.41
C ASN A 343 4.51 25.80 -24.43
N ASP A 344 5.73 26.01 -23.93
CA ASP A 344 6.95 26.00 -24.74
C ASP A 344 7.84 24.77 -24.50
N GLY A 345 7.37 23.85 -23.65
CA GLY A 345 8.00 22.60 -23.27
C GLY A 345 9.03 22.73 -22.14
N ARG A 346 9.29 23.94 -21.64
CA ARG A 346 10.22 24.16 -20.53
C ARG A 346 9.47 24.51 -19.26
N ALA A 347 9.91 23.95 -18.16
CA ALA A 347 9.41 24.33 -16.86
C ALA A 347 9.82 25.76 -16.52
N ASP A 348 8.82 26.58 -16.20
CA ASP A 348 8.96 27.94 -15.71
C ASP A 348 9.07 27.96 -14.19
N LEU A 349 9.76 28.97 -13.68
CA LEU A 349 10.04 29.08 -12.26
C LEU A 349 8.99 29.95 -11.57
N ILE A 350 8.40 29.42 -10.50
CA ILE A 350 7.25 30.02 -9.83
C ILE A 350 7.57 30.24 -8.35
N ALA A 351 7.37 31.46 -7.86
CA ALA A 351 7.32 31.76 -6.42
C ALA A 351 5.86 31.84 -5.95
N LEU A 352 5.46 30.86 -5.15
CA LEU A 352 4.09 30.69 -4.64
C LEU A 352 3.98 31.20 -3.20
N TYR A 353 3.13 32.21 -3.01
CA TYR A 353 2.90 32.87 -1.72
C TYR A 353 1.82 32.16 -0.91
N SER A 354 1.74 32.46 0.39
CA SER A 354 0.91 31.71 1.37
C SER A 354 -0.58 31.62 1.01
N ASN A 355 -1.13 32.64 0.35
CA ASN A 355 -2.52 32.70 -0.13
C ASN A 355 -2.72 32.05 -1.52
N GLY A 356 -1.69 31.41 -2.07
CA GLY A 356 -1.71 30.81 -3.41
C GLY A 356 -1.41 31.79 -4.55
N ALA A 357 -1.22 33.08 -4.28
CA ALA A 357 -0.79 34.01 -5.32
C ALA A 357 0.60 33.60 -5.82
N ALA A 358 0.86 33.76 -7.12
CA ALA A 358 2.09 33.31 -7.74
C ALA A 358 2.75 34.41 -8.57
N ARG A 359 4.08 34.46 -8.52
CA ARG A 359 4.91 35.19 -9.48
C ARG A 359 5.68 34.17 -10.31
N VAL A 360 5.73 34.40 -11.61
CA VAL A 360 6.33 33.46 -12.56
C VAL A 360 7.46 34.14 -13.31
N TRP A 361 8.52 33.37 -13.57
CA TRP A 361 9.58 33.73 -14.47
C TRP A 361 9.65 32.66 -15.55
N LYS A 362 9.39 33.07 -16.78
CA LYS A 362 9.46 32.22 -17.96
C LYS A 362 10.89 31.77 -18.19
N ASN A 363 11.09 30.47 -18.38
CA ASN A 363 12.35 29.91 -18.86
C ASN A 363 12.50 30.16 -20.36
N THR A 364 13.59 30.81 -20.74
CA THR A 364 13.87 31.22 -22.12
C THR A 364 15.25 30.74 -22.52
N GLU A 365 15.41 30.40 -23.80
CA GLU A 365 16.73 30.16 -24.39
C GLU A 365 17.53 31.47 -24.47
N ASP A 366 18.77 31.46 -23.95
CA ASP A 366 19.78 32.50 -24.21
C ASP A 366 21.14 31.83 -24.52
N GLY A 367 21.26 31.27 -25.73
CA GLY A 367 22.44 30.49 -26.12
C GLY A 367 22.50 29.14 -25.40
N ASP A 368 23.62 28.82 -24.76
CA ASP A 368 23.86 27.52 -24.11
C ASP A 368 23.36 27.45 -22.64
N GLY A 369 22.53 28.39 -22.17
CA GLY A 369 22.17 28.51 -20.75
C GLY A 369 20.71 28.86 -20.46
N LEU A 370 20.25 28.50 -19.25
CA LEU A 370 18.91 28.79 -18.73
C LEU A 370 18.76 30.28 -18.37
N LYS A 371 17.63 30.89 -18.74
CA LYS A 371 17.33 32.28 -18.38
C LYS A 371 15.87 32.47 -18.01
N PHE A 372 15.66 33.03 -16.83
CA PHE A 372 14.34 33.25 -16.25
C PHE A 372 13.91 34.72 -16.36
N VAL A 373 12.88 34.99 -17.17
CA VAL A 373 12.33 36.34 -17.45
C VAL A 373 10.99 36.50 -16.76
N ALA A 374 10.83 37.53 -15.93
CA ALA A 374 9.59 37.75 -15.20
C ALA A 374 8.37 37.92 -16.13
N LEU A 375 7.30 37.17 -15.85
CA LEU A 375 5.97 37.37 -16.42
C LEU A 375 5.17 38.41 -15.61
N ASP A 376 3.96 38.74 -16.06
CA ASP A 376 3.10 39.75 -15.40
C ASP A 376 2.92 39.42 -13.90
N PRO A 377 3.18 40.37 -12.98
CA PRO A 377 2.99 40.18 -11.54
C PRO A 377 1.56 39.85 -11.10
N LYS A 378 0.55 39.97 -11.98
CA LYS A 378 -0.84 39.57 -11.76
C LYS A 378 -1.18 38.16 -12.29
N TRP A 379 -0.18 37.37 -12.68
CA TRP A 379 -0.39 36.04 -13.28
C TRP A 379 -1.36 35.14 -12.48
N SER A 380 -1.23 35.09 -11.14
CA SER A 380 -2.25 34.49 -10.28
C SER A 380 -2.47 35.30 -9.00
N SER A 381 -3.73 35.62 -8.71
CA SER A 381 -4.15 36.29 -7.46
C SER A 381 -4.27 35.34 -6.26
N GLY A 382 -4.15 34.03 -6.50
CA GLY A 382 -4.30 32.97 -5.50
C GLY A 382 -5.76 32.57 -5.30
N LEU A 383 -6.04 31.27 -5.46
CA LEU A 383 -7.38 30.71 -5.28
C LEU A 383 -7.55 30.02 -3.92
N GLU A 384 -6.46 29.58 -3.28
CA GLU A 384 -6.45 28.79 -2.04
C GLU A 384 -5.06 28.81 -1.38
N SER A 385 -4.95 28.33 -0.15
CA SER A 385 -3.66 28.30 0.57
C SER A 385 -2.59 27.49 -0.15
N ARG A 386 -1.35 28.02 -0.20
CA ARG A 386 -0.17 27.45 -0.90
C ARG A 386 -0.03 25.93 -0.82
N GLU A 387 -0.21 25.35 0.37
CA GLU A 387 0.04 23.92 0.61
C GLU A 387 -0.89 23.00 -0.21
N LYS A 388 -2.04 23.51 -0.65
CA LYS A 388 -3.01 22.81 -1.51
C LYS A 388 -2.72 22.98 -3.00
N ILE A 389 -1.89 23.95 -3.38
CA ILE A 389 -1.76 24.34 -4.79
C ILE A 389 -0.72 23.49 -5.50
N ARG A 390 -1.07 23.01 -6.68
CA ARG A 390 -0.20 22.37 -7.66
C ARG A 390 -0.38 23.05 -9.01
N PHE A 391 0.64 22.99 -9.86
CA PHE A 391 0.61 23.48 -11.23
C PHE A 391 0.85 22.28 -12.14
N GLU A 392 -0.23 21.72 -12.68
CA GLU A 392 -0.23 20.45 -13.40
C GLU A 392 -1.16 20.59 -14.62
N ASP A 393 -0.84 19.96 -15.74
CA ASP A 393 -1.75 19.90 -16.89
C ASP A 393 -2.77 18.78 -16.67
N LEU A 394 -4.06 19.13 -16.50
CA LEU A 394 -5.11 18.12 -16.32
C LEU A 394 -5.87 17.82 -17.61
N ASP A 395 -5.88 18.74 -18.58
CA ASP A 395 -6.68 18.59 -19.80
C ASP A 395 -5.84 18.21 -21.03
N GLY A 396 -4.52 18.20 -20.90
CA GLY A 396 -3.54 17.80 -21.90
C GLY A 396 -3.29 18.87 -22.96
N ASP A 397 -3.64 20.13 -22.70
CA ASP A 397 -3.46 21.22 -23.67
C ASP A 397 -2.03 21.82 -23.67
N GLY A 398 -1.18 21.37 -22.76
CA GLY A 398 0.21 21.77 -22.59
C GLY A 398 0.43 22.99 -21.71
N TYR A 399 -0.63 23.62 -21.18
CA TYR A 399 -0.50 24.68 -20.19
C TYR A 399 -0.70 24.12 -18.79
N ALA A 400 0.24 24.40 -17.88
CA ALA A 400 0.03 24.05 -16.47
C ALA A 400 -1.19 24.78 -15.90
N ASP A 401 -2.11 24.00 -15.32
CA ASP A 401 -3.35 24.48 -14.73
C ASP A 401 -3.19 24.82 -13.24
N TYR A 402 -4.12 25.59 -12.69
CA TYR A 402 -4.14 25.88 -11.27
C TYR A 402 -4.99 24.82 -10.55
N VAL A 403 -4.31 23.93 -9.84
CA VAL A 403 -4.93 22.77 -9.19
C VAL A 403 -4.92 22.92 -7.68
N ILE A 404 -6.06 22.65 -7.05
CA ILE A 404 -6.25 22.69 -5.60
C ILE A 404 -6.50 21.26 -5.13
N LEU A 405 -5.47 20.66 -4.53
CA LEU A 405 -5.52 19.33 -3.95
C LEU A 405 -5.70 19.43 -2.43
N TYR A 406 -6.83 18.96 -1.94
CA TYR A 406 -7.14 18.92 -0.51
C TYR A 406 -6.52 17.69 0.14
N SER A 407 -6.23 17.78 1.44
CA SER A 407 -5.61 16.67 2.19
C SER A 407 -6.42 15.37 2.16
N GLY A 408 -7.75 15.45 2.03
CA GLY A 408 -8.63 14.28 1.85
C GLY A 408 -8.74 13.78 0.41
N GLY A 409 -7.91 14.27 -0.51
CA GLY A 409 -7.88 13.82 -1.91
C GLY A 409 -8.86 14.51 -2.85
N ALA A 410 -9.70 15.44 -2.37
CA ALA A 410 -10.54 16.23 -3.27
C ALA A 410 -9.67 17.12 -4.18
N VAL A 411 -10.05 17.24 -5.45
CA VAL A 411 -9.35 18.06 -6.44
C VAL A 411 -10.32 19.07 -7.02
N LYS A 412 -9.94 20.35 -6.95
CA LYS A 412 -10.49 21.39 -7.81
C LYS A 412 -9.45 21.82 -8.83
N TRP A 413 -9.94 22.20 -9.99
CA TRP A 413 -9.13 22.55 -11.14
C TRP A 413 -9.67 23.83 -11.77
N ALA A 414 -8.78 24.77 -12.06
CA ALA A 414 -9.06 25.97 -12.83
C ALA A 414 -8.13 26.00 -14.04
N ARG A 415 -8.72 25.86 -15.23
CA ARG A 415 -7.99 25.80 -16.49
C ARG A 415 -7.20 27.08 -16.75
N ASN A 416 -5.96 26.96 -17.21
CA ASN A 416 -5.20 28.08 -17.76
C ASN A 416 -5.76 28.52 -19.12
N THR A 417 -6.02 29.81 -19.32
CA THR A 417 -6.58 30.33 -20.58
C THR A 417 -5.50 30.62 -21.64
N GLY A 418 -4.23 30.43 -21.31
CA GLY A 418 -3.08 30.84 -22.13
C GLY A 418 -2.88 32.36 -22.22
N ASN A 419 -3.71 33.15 -21.52
CA ASN A 419 -3.59 34.61 -21.48
C ASN A 419 -2.28 35.01 -20.80
N ASN A 420 -1.96 34.45 -19.64
CA ASN A 420 -0.71 34.68 -18.91
C ASN A 420 -0.29 36.17 -18.81
N GLY A 421 -1.26 37.07 -18.68
CA GLY A 421 -1.04 38.53 -18.63
C GLY A 421 -0.79 39.23 -19.98
N LYS A 422 -0.98 38.54 -21.11
CA LYS A 422 -0.89 39.14 -22.47
C LYS A 422 -1.97 40.20 -22.68
N ASP A 423 -3.19 39.95 -22.18
CA ASP A 423 -4.32 40.87 -22.23
C ASP A 423 -4.80 41.16 -20.80
N PRO A 424 -4.66 42.39 -20.28
CA PRO A 424 -5.04 42.73 -18.91
C PRO A 424 -6.56 42.71 -18.68
N ASP A 425 -7.37 42.66 -19.74
CA ASP A 425 -8.84 42.61 -19.66
C ASP A 425 -9.38 41.17 -19.68
N LYS A 426 -8.50 40.15 -19.74
CA LYS A 426 -8.86 38.73 -19.72
C LYS A 426 -8.32 38.03 -18.48
N ASP A 427 -9.09 37.06 -18.00
CA ASP A 427 -8.67 36.21 -16.90
C ASP A 427 -7.62 35.20 -17.38
N ASN A 428 -6.64 34.89 -16.51
CA ASN A 428 -5.66 33.82 -16.75
C ASN A 428 -6.23 32.44 -16.43
N TRP A 429 -7.35 32.37 -15.70
CA TRP A 429 -7.93 31.14 -15.19
C TRP A 429 -9.43 31.10 -15.46
N GLU A 430 -9.94 29.95 -15.86
CA GLU A 430 -11.38 29.69 -15.78
C GLU A 430 -11.85 29.57 -14.32
N ALA A 431 -13.17 29.60 -14.11
CA ALA A 431 -13.74 29.32 -12.80
C ALA A 431 -13.41 27.89 -12.35
N ALA A 432 -12.94 27.74 -11.11
CA ALA A 432 -12.55 26.45 -10.56
C ALA A 432 -13.74 25.48 -10.46
N LYS A 433 -13.55 24.26 -10.95
CA LYS A 433 -14.52 23.15 -10.92
C LYS A 433 -14.04 22.04 -10.00
N THR A 434 -14.95 21.28 -9.40
CA THR A 434 -14.56 20.08 -8.64
C THR A 434 -14.45 18.91 -9.60
N VAL A 435 -13.26 18.34 -9.75
CA VAL A 435 -13.00 17.26 -10.71
C VAL A 435 -12.73 15.91 -10.02
N ALA A 436 -12.44 15.92 -8.72
CA ALA A 436 -12.40 14.72 -7.88
C ALA A 436 -13.00 15.03 -6.51
N PRO A 437 -13.88 14.17 -5.96
CA PRO A 437 -14.46 14.42 -4.64
C PRO A 437 -13.50 14.01 -3.51
N GLY A 438 -12.43 13.27 -3.85
CA GLY A 438 -11.57 12.55 -2.92
C GLY A 438 -12.18 11.18 -2.58
N PRO A 439 -11.40 10.09 -2.66
CA PRO A 439 -11.86 8.79 -2.19
C PRO A 439 -12.19 8.82 -0.69
N SER A 440 -13.28 8.16 -0.31
CA SER A 440 -13.68 8.05 1.10
C SER A 440 -12.59 7.33 1.91
N ASN A 441 -12.34 7.79 3.14
CA ASN A 441 -11.35 7.20 4.07
C ASN A 441 -9.89 7.20 3.59
N MET A 442 -9.56 8.04 2.59
CA MET A 442 -8.18 8.26 2.17
C MET A 442 -7.32 8.86 3.31
N PRO A 443 -6.09 8.35 3.53
CA PRO A 443 -5.16 8.99 4.45
C PRO A 443 -4.85 10.43 4.03
N ALA A 444 -4.75 11.32 5.02
CA ALA A 444 -4.46 12.72 4.74
C ALA A 444 -3.14 12.87 3.97
N ASN A 445 -3.16 13.68 2.90
CA ASN A 445 -2.02 13.99 2.03
C ASN A 445 -1.45 12.78 1.24
N ALA A 446 -2.22 11.70 1.09
CA ALA A 446 -1.81 10.55 0.26
C ALA A 446 -1.95 10.81 -1.25
N ALA A 447 -2.84 11.71 -1.64
CA ALA A 447 -3.10 12.04 -3.03
C ALA A 447 -1.95 12.85 -3.65
N ARG A 448 -1.63 12.55 -4.90
CA ARG A 448 -0.69 13.26 -5.77
C ARG A 448 -1.23 13.24 -7.20
N LEU A 449 -0.65 14.05 -8.07
CA LEU A 449 -1.00 14.12 -9.50
C LEU A 449 0.28 14.01 -10.32
N TYR A 450 0.29 13.11 -11.30
CA TYR A 450 1.40 12.90 -12.24
C TYR A 450 0.86 12.27 -13.52
N ASP A 451 1.34 12.67 -14.69
CA ASP A 451 1.10 11.94 -15.94
C ASP A 451 1.89 10.62 -15.90
N LEU A 452 1.21 9.49 -15.70
CA LEU A 452 1.87 8.18 -15.57
C LEU A 452 2.03 7.46 -16.90
N ASP A 453 1.19 7.79 -17.89
CA ASP A 453 1.06 7.05 -19.13
C ASP A 453 1.47 7.82 -20.38
N GLY A 454 1.92 9.07 -20.21
CA GLY A 454 2.46 9.91 -21.26
C GLY A 454 1.40 10.54 -22.15
N ASP A 455 0.13 10.51 -21.74
CA ASP A 455 -0.96 11.12 -22.51
C ASP A 455 -1.08 12.64 -22.30
N LYS A 456 -0.16 13.22 -21.51
CA LYS A 456 -0.04 14.63 -21.11
C LYS A 456 -1.09 15.09 -20.10
N LYS A 457 -1.93 14.20 -19.59
CA LYS A 457 -2.90 14.52 -18.55
C LYS A 457 -2.42 13.94 -17.24
N SER A 458 -2.42 14.78 -16.22
CA SER A 458 -2.02 14.31 -14.89
C SER A 458 -3.04 13.33 -14.33
N ASP A 459 -2.57 12.13 -14.00
CA ASP A 459 -3.33 11.07 -13.36
C ASP A 459 -3.39 11.24 -11.85
N TYR A 460 -4.41 10.65 -11.24
CA TYR A 460 -4.62 10.69 -9.81
C TYR A 460 -3.90 9.54 -9.12
N VAL A 461 -2.92 9.85 -8.28
CA VAL A 461 -2.08 8.84 -7.60
C VAL A 461 -2.33 8.86 -6.10
N ILE A 462 -2.50 7.68 -5.50
CA ILE A 462 -2.66 7.48 -4.06
C ILE A 462 -1.43 6.77 -3.53
N VAL A 463 -0.62 7.49 -2.76
CA VAL A 463 0.60 6.96 -2.15
C VAL A 463 0.36 6.69 -0.68
N TYR A 464 0.37 5.40 -0.30
CA TYR A 464 0.24 4.97 1.08
C TYR A 464 1.57 5.08 1.82
N SER A 465 1.53 5.33 3.13
CA SER A 465 2.73 5.50 3.97
C SER A 465 3.70 4.30 3.89
N GLY A 466 3.16 3.09 3.76
CA GLY A 466 3.91 1.84 3.58
C GLY A 466 4.57 1.66 2.21
N GLY A 467 4.39 2.61 1.28
CA GLY A 467 5.02 2.58 -0.05
C GLY A 467 4.15 1.96 -1.16
N ALA A 468 2.99 1.41 -0.83
CA ALA A 468 2.01 1.00 -1.85
C ALA A 468 1.45 2.22 -2.60
N VAL A 469 1.14 2.04 -3.88
CA VAL A 469 0.61 3.07 -4.77
C VAL A 469 -0.57 2.52 -5.57
N LYS A 470 -1.67 3.26 -5.55
CA LYS A 470 -2.79 3.10 -6.49
C LYS A 470 -2.84 4.28 -7.45
N ALA A 471 -3.37 4.07 -8.64
CA ALA A 471 -3.57 5.14 -9.61
C ALA A 471 -4.98 5.08 -10.20
N LEU A 472 -5.47 6.26 -10.60
CA LEU A 472 -6.64 6.41 -11.44
C LEU A 472 -6.25 7.28 -12.63
N ARG A 473 -6.42 6.74 -13.84
CA ARG A 473 -6.12 7.46 -15.08
C ARG A 473 -7.10 8.60 -15.30
N ASN A 474 -6.59 9.75 -15.73
CA ASN A 474 -7.40 10.87 -16.16
C ASN A 474 -8.01 10.61 -17.54
N THR A 475 -9.33 10.52 -17.62
CA THR A 475 -10.03 10.23 -18.89
C THR A 475 -10.11 11.43 -19.84
N GLY A 476 -9.70 12.63 -19.40
CA GLY A 476 -9.90 13.90 -20.09
C GLY A 476 -11.29 14.52 -19.89
N ASN A 477 -12.23 13.79 -19.26
CA ASN A 477 -13.56 14.32 -18.95
C ASN A 477 -13.53 15.14 -17.65
N LEU A 478 -13.01 16.37 -17.67
CA LEU A 478 -12.90 17.23 -16.48
C LEU A 478 -14.20 17.99 -16.13
N ASN A 479 -15.32 17.27 -16.05
CA ASN A 479 -16.60 17.87 -15.71
C ASN A 479 -16.69 18.21 -14.21
N ASP A 480 -17.47 19.24 -13.87
CA ASP A 480 -17.74 19.57 -12.47
C ASP A 480 -18.67 18.53 -11.85
N ILE A 481 -18.10 17.64 -11.03
CA ILE A 481 -18.83 16.53 -10.40
C ILE A 481 -19.87 16.99 -9.37
N SER A 482 -19.83 18.26 -8.96
CA SER A 482 -20.88 18.84 -8.11
C SER A 482 -22.17 19.12 -8.86
N SER A 483 -22.13 19.02 -10.21
CA SER A 483 -23.28 19.10 -11.09
C SER A 483 -23.65 17.71 -11.61
N ASP A 484 -24.93 17.37 -11.50
CA ASP A 484 -25.56 16.07 -11.83
C ASP A 484 -25.45 15.73 -13.33
N THR A 485 -24.24 15.40 -13.80
CA THR A 485 -23.91 15.30 -15.22
C THR A 485 -23.63 13.86 -15.65
N ASN A 486 -24.55 13.33 -16.47
CA ASN A 486 -24.40 12.37 -17.57
C ASN A 486 -23.43 11.16 -17.50
N GLY A 487 -22.98 10.70 -16.34
CA GLY A 487 -22.49 9.33 -16.13
C GLY A 487 -21.11 8.97 -16.69
N GLU A 488 -20.41 9.85 -17.40
CA GLU A 488 -19.00 9.66 -17.77
C GLU A 488 -18.10 10.03 -16.59
N ARG A 489 -17.15 9.15 -16.24
CA ARG A 489 -16.27 9.32 -15.08
C ARG A 489 -15.04 10.14 -15.48
N ASN A 490 -14.65 11.11 -14.65
CA ASN A 490 -13.41 11.87 -14.84
C ASN A 490 -12.16 10.97 -14.71
N TRP A 491 -12.23 9.94 -13.86
CA TRP A 491 -11.10 9.07 -13.50
C TRP A 491 -11.43 7.58 -13.70
N GLU A 492 -10.52 6.82 -14.30
CA GLU A 492 -10.57 5.38 -14.49
C GLU A 492 -9.65 4.69 -13.47
N ASP A 493 -10.18 3.76 -12.66
CA ASP A 493 -9.39 3.06 -11.64
C ASP A 493 -8.44 2.04 -12.29
N LEU A 494 -7.12 2.24 -12.13
CA LEU A 494 -6.09 1.31 -12.60
C LEU A 494 -5.67 0.29 -11.52
N GLY A 495 -6.24 0.39 -10.32
CA GLY A 495 -5.91 -0.44 -9.17
C GLY A 495 -4.54 -0.12 -8.58
N THR A 496 -3.93 -1.13 -7.96
CA THR A 496 -2.59 -1.02 -7.36
C THR A 496 -1.52 -1.16 -8.44
N ILE A 497 -0.82 -0.05 -8.70
CA ILE A 497 0.26 0.03 -9.69
C ILE A 497 1.63 -0.30 -9.08
N ALA A 498 1.79 -0.16 -7.76
CA ALA A 498 2.96 -0.64 -7.03
C ALA A 498 2.51 -1.16 -5.65
N PRO A 499 2.73 -2.43 -5.29
CA PRO A 499 2.35 -2.95 -3.98
C PRO A 499 3.26 -2.45 -2.85
N GLY A 500 4.36 -1.79 -3.19
CA GLY A 500 5.41 -1.35 -2.28
C GLY A 500 6.76 -1.91 -2.70
N VAL A 501 7.83 -1.18 -2.38
CA VAL A 501 9.21 -1.60 -2.62
C VAL A 501 9.93 -1.64 -1.28
N SER A 502 10.70 -2.71 -1.02
CA SER A 502 11.43 -2.84 0.23
C SER A 502 12.35 -1.63 0.47
N GLY A 503 12.29 -1.07 1.68
CA GLY A 503 13.02 0.14 2.06
C GLY A 503 12.54 1.43 1.38
N VAL A 504 11.36 1.44 0.76
CA VAL A 504 10.73 2.64 0.18
C VAL A 504 9.42 2.93 0.90
N THR A 505 9.34 4.08 1.55
CA THR A 505 8.11 4.56 2.19
C THR A 505 7.37 5.54 1.29
N GLY A 506 6.09 5.79 1.57
CA GLY A 506 5.26 6.72 0.79
C GLY A 506 5.82 8.15 0.70
N GLU A 507 6.60 8.59 1.70
CA GLU A 507 7.25 9.92 1.68
C GLU A 507 8.37 10.03 0.63
N MET A 508 9.00 8.91 0.32
CA MET A 508 10.10 8.80 -0.64
C MET A 508 9.62 8.85 -2.08
N ILE A 509 8.37 8.42 -2.31
CA ILE A 509 7.86 8.17 -3.66
C ILE A 509 7.64 9.49 -4.42
N ARG A 510 8.20 9.55 -5.63
CA ARG A 510 7.93 10.55 -6.68
C ARG A 510 7.73 9.83 -8.01
N PHE A 511 7.17 10.54 -8.98
CA PHE A 511 7.05 10.10 -10.36
C PHE A 511 7.54 11.21 -11.28
N ALA A 512 8.31 10.84 -12.30
CA ALA A 512 8.75 11.72 -13.38
C ALA A 512 9.37 10.85 -14.49
N ASP A 513 9.29 11.28 -15.74
CA ASP A 513 10.02 10.64 -16.84
C ASP A 513 11.52 10.97 -16.71
N MET A 514 12.34 9.97 -16.37
CA MET A 514 13.77 10.16 -16.12
C MET A 514 14.65 9.69 -17.27
N ASP A 515 14.08 9.08 -18.32
CA ASP A 515 14.82 8.57 -19.47
C ASP A 515 14.26 8.94 -20.86
N GLY A 516 13.19 9.72 -20.90
CA GLY A 516 12.62 10.38 -22.06
C GLY A 516 11.76 9.47 -22.93
N ASP A 517 11.24 8.37 -22.38
CA ASP A 517 10.35 7.47 -23.11
C ASP A 517 8.87 7.90 -23.12
N GLY A 518 8.57 8.99 -22.41
CA GLY A 518 7.25 9.61 -22.27
C GLY A 518 6.46 9.08 -21.09
N LEU A 519 6.95 8.10 -20.34
CA LEU A 519 6.25 7.49 -19.22
C LEU A 519 6.90 7.92 -17.90
N ALA A 520 6.08 8.27 -16.89
CA ALA A 520 6.67 8.59 -15.60
C ALA A 520 7.18 7.35 -14.88
N ASP A 521 8.43 7.42 -14.44
CA ASP A 521 9.12 6.39 -13.68
C ASP A 521 8.79 6.44 -12.20
N PHE A 522 8.87 5.29 -11.52
CA PHE A 522 8.74 5.24 -10.07
C PHE A 522 10.08 5.58 -9.42
N LEU A 523 10.08 6.59 -8.54
CA LEU A 523 11.29 7.08 -7.90
C LEU A 523 11.20 6.96 -6.38
N ALA A 524 12.27 6.47 -5.76
CA ALA A 524 12.47 6.56 -4.32
C ALA A 524 13.56 7.61 -4.04
N VAL A 525 13.17 8.72 -3.44
CA VAL A 525 14.07 9.81 -3.05
C VAL A 525 14.46 9.64 -1.59
N ASP A 526 15.75 9.47 -1.34
CA ASP A 526 16.33 9.34 0.00
C ASP A 526 16.47 10.74 0.67
N PRO A 527 16.62 10.83 2.01
CA PRO A 527 16.63 12.11 2.74
C PRO A 527 17.66 13.13 2.23
N ASP A 528 18.80 12.67 1.74
CA ASP A 528 19.89 13.49 1.17
C ASP A 528 19.67 13.89 -0.30
N GLY A 529 18.48 13.60 -0.83
CA GLY A 529 18.08 13.91 -2.19
C GLY A 529 18.66 12.98 -3.25
N SER A 530 19.31 11.87 -2.90
CA SER A 530 19.65 10.83 -3.88
C SER A 530 18.40 10.09 -4.37
N ILE A 531 18.46 9.55 -5.59
CA ILE A 531 17.30 8.96 -6.28
C ILE A 531 17.62 7.54 -6.72
N ARG A 532 16.77 6.60 -6.31
CA ARG A 532 16.65 5.26 -6.90
C ARG A 532 15.44 5.23 -7.82
N MET A 533 15.58 4.59 -8.98
CA MET A 533 14.56 4.55 -10.03
C MET A 533 14.16 3.12 -10.39
N TRP A 534 12.88 2.97 -10.70
CA TRP A 534 12.33 1.85 -11.43
C TRP A 534 11.64 2.38 -12.68
N ARG A 535 12.14 1.97 -13.84
CA ARG A 535 11.64 2.36 -15.15
C ARG A 535 10.22 1.88 -15.35
N ASN A 536 9.35 2.74 -15.88
CA ASN A 536 8.04 2.35 -16.39
C ASN A 536 8.18 1.66 -17.75
N THR A 537 7.68 0.43 -17.91
CA THR A 537 7.78 -0.31 -19.19
C THR A 537 6.52 -0.21 -20.04
N GLY A 538 5.58 0.68 -19.69
CA GLY A 538 4.29 0.87 -20.37
C GLY A 538 3.21 -0.11 -19.90
N GLY A 539 3.59 -1.35 -19.56
CA GLY A 539 2.75 -2.37 -18.88
C GLY A 539 1.23 -2.22 -19.07
N CYS A 540 0.53 -2.08 -17.95
CA CYS A 540 -0.91 -1.83 -17.86
C CYS A 540 -1.26 -0.34 -17.64
N LEU A 541 -0.23 0.51 -17.60
CA LEU A 541 -0.38 1.97 -17.46
C LEU A 541 -0.68 2.61 -18.81
N THR A 542 -0.40 1.95 -19.93
CA THR A 542 -0.63 2.47 -21.31
C THR A 542 -1.73 1.73 -22.05
#